data_AF-A0A938SRA1-F1
#
_entry.id   AF-A0A938SRA1-F1
#
_cell.length_a   1.000
_cell.length_b   1.000
_cell.length_c   1.000
_cell.angle_alpha   90.00
_cell.angle_beta   90.00
_cell.angle_gamma   90.00
#
_symmetry.space_group_name_H-M   'P 1'
#
loop_
_entity.id
_entity.type
_entity.pdbx_description
1 polymer ?
#
loop_
_entity_poly.entity_id
_entity_poly.type
_entity_poly.pdbx_seq_one_letter_code
_entity_poly.pdbx_strand_id
1 'polypeptide(L)'
;MGRGVAVPRSTDQFGSTGAHGSSIPQRGGLIVDDASSRPADRVVRSEFAGDPDMAELLTLFLDELGPRVASMESAWREGDADQLHRIAHQIKGSAGGYGYPGISAAAFRIESGLAHAGGRSLDAIKAELNNLVDLCQAAIRGRS
;
A
#
# COMPACT_ATOMS: atom_id res chain seq x y z
N MET A 1 -36.72 26.70 31.85
CA MET A 1 -36.94 28.13 31.60
C MET A 1 -35.61 28.87 31.73
N GLY A 2 -35.14 29.48 30.64
CA GLY A 2 -33.97 30.35 30.60
C GLY A 2 -33.93 31.00 29.22
N ARG A 3 -34.23 32.30 29.16
CA ARG A 3 -34.47 33.11 27.96
C ARG A 3 -33.21 33.92 27.62
N GLY A 4 -32.98 34.19 26.33
CA GLY A 4 -32.15 35.29 25.79
C GLY A 4 -31.79 35.01 24.32
N VAL A 5 -32.41 35.64 23.31
CA VAL A 5 -32.20 37.02 22.76
C VAL A 5 -30.74 37.20 22.28
N ALA A 6 -30.38 37.73 21.11
CA ALA A 6 -31.05 38.11 19.86
C ALA A 6 -29.94 38.56 18.85
N VAL A 7 -30.14 38.22 17.57
CA VAL A 7 -29.92 39.04 16.34
C VAL A 7 -28.49 39.24 15.76
N PRO A 8 -28.34 39.24 14.40
CA PRO A 8 -27.08 39.19 13.66
C PRO A 8 -26.62 40.58 13.18
N ARG A 9 -25.35 40.72 12.75
CA ARG A 9 -24.91 41.85 11.91
C ARG A 9 -23.88 41.44 10.85
N SER A 10 -24.36 41.43 9.62
CA SER A 10 -23.61 41.64 8.39
C SER A 10 -23.20 43.10 8.30
N THR A 11 -21.97 43.40 7.86
CA THR A 11 -21.67 44.62 7.09
C THR A 11 -20.41 44.41 6.24
N ASP A 12 -20.62 44.45 4.92
CA ASP A 12 -19.67 44.66 3.83
C ASP A 12 -18.63 45.77 4.06
N GLN A 13 -17.46 45.64 3.42
CA GLN A 13 -17.01 46.54 2.32
C GLN A 13 -15.58 46.18 1.86
N PHE A 14 -15.42 45.70 0.63
CA PHE A 14 -15.09 46.46 -0.60
C PHE A 14 -13.70 47.11 -0.59
N GLY A 15 -12.83 46.57 -1.45
CA GLY A 15 -11.51 47.11 -1.80
C GLY A 15 -11.08 46.53 -3.16
N SER A 16 -11.66 47.07 -4.22
CA SER A 16 -11.36 46.84 -5.63
C SER A 16 -10.02 47.45 -6.06
N THR A 17 -9.34 46.84 -7.04
CA THR A 17 -8.98 47.42 -8.37
C THR A 17 -7.63 46.91 -8.92
N GLY A 18 -7.63 46.50 -10.20
CA GLY A 18 -6.47 46.54 -11.12
C GLY A 18 -5.79 45.19 -11.36
N ALA A 19 -6.23 44.35 -12.30
CA ALA A 19 -6.09 44.43 -13.77
C ALA A 19 -4.64 44.37 -14.28
N HIS A 20 -4.22 43.23 -14.83
CA HIS A 20 -3.37 43.12 -16.02
C HIS A 20 -3.59 41.76 -16.69
N GLY A 21 -3.98 41.79 -17.97
CA GLY A 21 -4.20 40.60 -18.79
C GLY A 21 -2.93 40.04 -19.41
N SER A 22 -2.96 38.74 -19.72
CA SER A 22 -2.22 38.01 -20.77
C SER A 22 -2.72 36.56 -20.69
N SER A 23 -3.72 36.14 -21.48
CA SER A 23 -3.63 35.59 -22.83
C SER A 23 -2.58 34.48 -23.06
N ILE A 24 -3.05 33.21 -22.96
CA ILE A 24 -2.80 32.02 -23.83
C ILE A 24 -1.41 31.30 -23.70
N PRO A 25 -1.25 29.95 -23.89
CA PRO A 25 -2.20 28.82 -24.02
C PRO A 25 -1.97 27.63 -23.05
N GLN A 26 -2.99 26.77 -23.04
CA GLN A 26 -2.98 25.31 -22.90
C GLN A 26 -1.61 24.62 -23.10
N ARG A 27 -1.02 24.13 -22.01
CA ARG A 27 -0.08 23.00 -22.05
C ARG A 27 -0.76 21.78 -21.42
N GLY A 28 -1.48 21.06 -22.28
CA GLY A 28 -1.54 19.61 -22.16
C GLY A 28 -0.10 19.08 -22.23
N GLY A 29 0.27 18.27 -21.25
CA GLY A 29 1.65 17.84 -21.06
C GLY A 29 1.78 16.87 -19.91
N LEU A 30 1.04 15.77 -20.03
CA LEU A 30 1.38 14.47 -19.43
C LEU A 30 1.36 14.41 -17.90
N ILE A 31 0.13 14.39 -17.35
CA ILE A 31 -0.20 13.26 -16.48
C ILE A 31 0.17 11.99 -17.25
N VAL A 32 1.34 11.41 -16.98
CA VAL A 32 1.48 9.97 -17.14
C VAL A 32 0.68 9.35 -16.00
N ASP A 33 -0.64 9.39 -16.13
CA ASP A 33 -1.45 8.36 -15.51
C ASP A 33 -1.08 7.07 -16.26
N ASP A 34 -0.01 6.41 -15.80
CA ASP A 34 0.33 5.02 -16.17
C ASP A 34 -0.69 4.04 -15.57
N ALA A 35 -1.97 4.36 -15.70
CA ALA A 35 -3.09 3.49 -15.33
C ALA A 35 -3.28 2.36 -16.36
N SER A 36 -2.26 2.07 -17.17
CA SER A 36 -2.27 1.03 -18.21
C SER A 36 -1.12 0.02 -18.09
N SER A 37 -0.33 0.03 -17.00
CA SER A 37 0.43 -1.16 -16.63
C SER A 37 -0.52 -2.15 -15.98
N ARG A 38 -0.70 -3.34 -16.59
CA ARG A 38 -1.35 -4.46 -15.90
C ARG A 38 -0.65 -4.65 -14.55
N PRO A 39 -1.33 -5.02 -13.45
CA PRO A 39 -0.66 -5.30 -12.18
C PRO A 39 0.51 -6.30 -12.31
N ALA A 40 0.47 -7.16 -13.34
CA ALA A 40 1.55 -8.08 -13.72
C ALA A 40 2.85 -7.41 -14.21
N ASP A 41 2.82 -6.18 -14.72
CA ASP A 41 3.99 -5.46 -15.26
C ASP A 41 4.68 -4.58 -14.21
N ARG A 42 4.05 -4.40 -13.04
CA ARG A 42 4.66 -3.66 -11.94
C ARG A 42 5.80 -4.47 -11.36
N VAL A 43 6.98 -3.84 -11.30
CA VAL A 43 8.16 -4.35 -10.61
C VAL A 43 8.27 -3.64 -9.26
N VAL A 44 8.51 -4.39 -8.19
CA VAL A 44 8.80 -3.85 -6.86
C VAL A 44 10.28 -4.04 -6.59
N ARG A 45 10.99 -2.97 -6.26
CA ARG A 45 12.41 -3.02 -5.87
C ARG A 45 12.57 -2.70 -4.39
N SER A 46 13.58 -3.31 -3.78
CA SER A 46 14.00 -2.97 -2.42
C SER A 46 14.57 -1.55 -2.38
N GLU A 47 14.37 -0.85 -1.26
CA GLU A 47 15.07 0.39 -0.93
C GLU A 47 16.61 0.22 -0.90
N PHE A 48 17.10 -1.01 -0.69
CA PHE A 48 18.52 -1.38 -0.68
C PHE A 48 19.02 -1.97 -1.99
N ALA A 49 18.24 -1.93 -3.08
CA ALA A 49 18.61 -2.59 -4.34
C ALA A 49 19.91 -2.06 -4.98
N GLY A 50 20.38 -0.86 -4.60
CA GLY A 50 21.64 -0.28 -5.05
C GLY A 50 22.83 -0.53 -4.11
N ASP A 51 22.63 -1.23 -2.99
CA ASP A 51 23.65 -1.50 -2.00
C ASP A 51 24.27 -2.89 -2.24
N PRO A 52 25.56 -2.99 -2.63
CA PRO A 52 26.21 -4.26 -2.92
C PRO A 52 26.30 -5.17 -1.69
N ASP A 53 26.39 -4.63 -0.48
CA ASP A 53 26.47 -5.42 0.75
C ASP A 53 25.13 -6.10 1.06
N MET A 54 24.02 -5.52 0.57
CA MET A 54 22.68 -6.07 0.73
C MET A 54 22.27 -7.03 -0.39
N ALA A 55 22.99 -7.07 -1.52
CA ALA A 55 22.56 -7.81 -2.70
C ALA A 55 22.37 -9.33 -2.46
N GLU A 56 23.29 -9.96 -1.72
CA GLU A 56 23.18 -11.38 -1.36
C GLU A 56 22.01 -11.62 -0.39
N LEU A 57 21.83 -10.74 0.59
CA LEU A 57 20.75 -10.83 1.57
C LEU A 57 19.37 -10.65 0.92
N LEU A 58 19.24 -9.71 -0.02
CA LEU A 58 18.02 -9.51 -0.80
C LEU A 58 17.72 -10.73 -1.66
N THR A 59 18.74 -11.35 -2.26
CA THR A 59 18.58 -12.58 -3.03
C THR A 59 18.04 -13.72 -2.16
N LEU A 60 18.65 -13.95 -1.00
CA LEU A 60 18.20 -14.98 -0.06
C LEU A 60 16.75 -14.74 0.40
N PHE A 61 16.41 -13.49 0.71
CA PHE A 61 15.05 -13.12 1.09
C PHE A 61 14.04 -13.43 -0.02
N LEU A 62 14.35 -13.07 -1.28
CA LEU A 62 13.47 -13.32 -2.43
C LEU A 62 13.30 -14.81 -2.73
N ASP A 63 14.36 -15.61 -2.57
CA ASP A 63 14.32 -17.06 -2.73
C ASP A 63 13.40 -17.72 -1.68
N GLU A 64 13.38 -17.20 -0.45
CA GLU A 64 12.47 -17.66 0.61
C GLU A 64 11.03 -17.11 0.47
N LEU A 65 10.87 -15.97 -0.19
CA LEU A 65 9.57 -15.28 -0.28
C LEU A 65 8.56 -16.08 -1.09
N GLY A 66 8.98 -16.72 -2.19
CA GLY A 66 8.12 -17.55 -3.04
C GLY A 66 7.45 -18.71 -2.28
N PRO A 67 8.23 -19.62 -1.64
CA PRO A 67 7.69 -20.70 -0.82
C PRO A 67 6.77 -20.23 0.31
N ARG A 68 7.08 -19.09 0.95
CA ARG A 68 6.23 -18.50 2.00
C ARG A 68 4.89 -18.06 1.45
N VAL A 69 4.86 -17.44 0.27
CA VAL A 69 3.62 -17.05 -0.42
C VAL A 69 2.76 -18.27 -0.76
N ALA A 70 3.35 -19.32 -1.35
CA ALA A 70 2.63 -20.55 -1.66
C ALA A 70 2.04 -21.24 -0.41
N SER A 71 2.78 -21.20 0.70
CA SER A 71 2.31 -21.71 2.00
C SER A 71 1.12 -20.89 2.53
N MET A 72 1.17 -19.56 2.34
CA MET A 72 0.12 -18.63 2.75
C MET A 72 -1.18 -18.85 1.98
N GLU A 73 -1.08 -19.05 0.66
CA GLU A 73 -2.23 -19.40 -0.19
C GLU A 73 -2.82 -20.76 0.18
N SER A 74 -1.98 -21.71 0.60
CA SER A 74 -2.44 -23.03 1.07
C SER A 74 -3.18 -22.93 2.41
N ALA A 75 -2.61 -22.22 3.39
CA ALA A 75 -3.27 -21.94 4.66
C ALA A 75 -4.64 -21.27 4.48
N TRP A 76 -4.74 -20.31 3.54
CA TRP A 76 -6.02 -19.68 3.20
C TRP A 76 -7.04 -20.66 2.62
N ARG A 77 -6.63 -21.53 1.69
CA ARG A 77 -7.52 -22.55 1.09
C ARG A 77 -7.99 -23.59 2.10
N GLU A 78 -7.13 -23.93 3.05
CA GLU A 78 -7.40 -24.90 4.11
C GLU A 78 -8.18 -24.30 5.30
N GLY A 79 -8.33 -22.96 5.33
CA GLY A 79 -8.99 -22.26 6.43
C GLY A 79 -8.14 -22.19 7.71
N ASP A 80 -6.83 -22.43 7.62
CA ASP A 80 -5.90 -22.36 8.75
C ASP A 80 -5.50 -20.90 9.03
N ALA A 81 -6.37 -20.20 9.76
CA ALA A 81 -6.17 -18.81 10.16
C ALA A 81 -4.91 -18.61 11.03
N ASP A 82 -4.56 -19.60 11.86
CA ASP A 82 -3.39 -19.52 12.75
C ASP A 82 -2.08 -19.63 11.96
N GLN A 83 -2.01 -20.55 11.00
CA GLN A 83 -0.88 -20.66 10.08
C GLN A 83 -0.76 -19.41 9.20
N LEU A 84 -1.87 -18.93 8.65
CA LEU A 84 -1.90 -17.70 7.84
C LEU A 84 -1.39 -16.49 8.64
N HIS A 85 -1.86 -16.32 9.88
CA HIS A 85 -1.41 -15.26 10.77
C HIS A 85 0.10 -15.35 11.04
N ARG A 86 0.62 -16.55 11.34
CA ARG A 86 2.06 -16.76 11.57
C ARG A 86 2.91 -16.43 10.35
N ILE A 87 2.51 -16.85 9.16
CA ILE A 87 3.24 -16.55 7.92
C ILE A 87 3.22 -15.05 7.64
N ALA A 88 2.06 -14.40 7.77
CA ALA A 88 1.93 -12.95 7.62
C ALA A 88 2.83 -12.19 8.60
N HIS A 89 2.86 -12.60 9.87
CA HIS A 89 3.75 -12.01 10.88
C HIS A 89 5.23 -12.14 10.50
N GLN A 90 5.66 -13.31 10.02
CA GLN A 90 7.04 -13.52 9.57
C GLN A 90 7.41 -12.65 8.38
N ILE A 91 6.56 -12.59 7.35
CA ILE A 91 6.77 -11.74 6.16
C ILE A 91 6.82 -10.27 6.56
N LYS A 92 5.96 -9.81 7.47
CA LYS A 92 5.99 -8.43 7.98
C LYS A 92 7.36 -8.10 8.58
N GLY A 93 7.87 -8.99 9.44
CA GLY A 93 9.12 -8.79 10.17
C GLY A 93 10.35 -8.79 9.25
N SER A 94 10.40 -9.68 8.26
CA SER A 94 11.53 -9.74 7.33
C SER A 94 11.45 -8.67 6.23
N ALA A 95 10.30 -8.47 5.59
CA ALA A 95 10.16 -7.56 4.47
C ALA A 95 10.53 -6.10 4.80
N GLY A 96 10.23 -5.64 6.02
CA GLY A 96 10.62 -4.30 6.47
C GLY A 96 12.14 -4.14 6.57
N GLY A 97 12.85 -5.15 7.08
CA GLY A 97 14.32 -5.13 7.19
C GLY A 97 15.04 -5.23 5.85
N TYR A 98 14.38 -5.76 4.82
CA TYR A 98 14.91 -5.87 3.46
C TYR A 98 14.43 -4.76 2.51
N GLY A 99 13.83 -3.69 3.02
CA GLY A 99 13.46 -2.52 2.20
C GLY A 99 12.24 -2.74 1.32
N TYR A 100 11.29 -3.58 1.75
CA TYR A 100 10.01 -3.82 1.07
C TYR A 100 8.84 -3.33 1.93
N PRO A 101 8.69 -2.01 2.18
CA PRO A 101 7.66 -1.47 3.07
C PRO A 101 6.23 -1.80 2.61
N GLY A 102 5.99 -1.88 1.29
CA GLY A 102 4.69 -2.29 0.74
C GLY A 102 4.30 -3.72 1.09
N ILE A 103 5.25 -4.65 1.01
CA ILE A 103 5.06 -6.07 1.39
C ILE A 103 4.82 -6.18 2.89
N SER A 104 5.63 -5.49 3.70
CA SER A 104 5.48 -5.48 5.16
C SER A 104 4.11 -4.93 5.59
N ALA A 105 3.66 -3.83 4.98
CA ALA A 105 2.36 -3.24 5.26
C ALA A 105 1.18 -4.15 4.86
N ALA A 106 1.27 -4.84 3.72
CA ALA A 106 0.24 -5.79 3.30
C ALA A 106 0.15 -7.00 4.25
N ALA A 107 1.29 -7.56 4.65
CA ALA A 107 1.34 -8.64 5.62
C ALA A 107 0.76 -8.23 6.99
N PHE A 108 1.08 -7.02 7.46
CA PHE A 108 0.49 -6.46 8.69
C PHE A 108 -1.04 -6.36 8.64
N ARG A 109 -1.61 -6.00 7.47
CA ARG A 109 -3.07 -5.89 7.31
C ARG A 109 -3.75 -7.25 7.42
N ILE A 110 -3.14 -8.31 6.87
CA ILE A 110 -3.62 -9.70 7.02
C ILE A 110 -3.56 -10.13 8.49
N GLU A 111 -2.39 -9.99 9.13
CA GLU A 111 -2.16 -10.34 10.54
C GLU A 111 -3.19 -9.65 11.46
N SER A 112 -3.32 -8.34 11.34
CA SER A 112 -4.25 -7.55 12.16
C SER A 112 -5.71 -7.91 11.92
N GLY A 113 -6.06 -8.29 10.68
CA GLY A 113 -7.41 -8.70 10.30
C GLY A 113 -7.82 -10.04 10.90
N LEU A 114 -6.85 -10.95 11.10
CA LEU A 114 -7.05 -12.26 11.70
C LEU A 114 -7.07 -12.22 13.24
N ALA A 115 -6.32 -11.29 13.86
CA ALA A 115 -6.18 -11.22 15.31
C ALA A 115 -7.39 -10.61 16.07
N HIS A 116 -8.29 -9.89 15.39
CA HIS A 116 -9.40 -9.18 16.06
C HIS A 116 -10.69 -10.01 16.12
N ALA A 117 -11.31 -10.08 17.31
CA ALA A 117 -12.58 -10.79 17.55
C ALA A 117 -13.80 -10.19 16.81
N GLY A 118 -13.67 -8.99 16.24
CA GLY A 118 -14.65 -8.37 15.32
C GLY A 118 -14.13 -8.30 13.88
N GLY A 119 -13.33 -9.30 13.49
CA GLY A 119 -12.41 -9.29 12.36
C GLY A 119 -12.94 -8.77 11.03
N ARG A 120 -12.00 -8.37 10.17
CA ARG A 120 -12.30 -7.99 8.77
C ARG A 120 -13.04 -9.15 8.09
N SER A 121 -13.96 -8.83 7.17
CA SER A 121 -14.60 -9.85 6.33
C SER A 121 -13.54 -10.74 5.67
N LEU A 122 -13.84 -12.03 5.50
CA LEU A 122 -12.98 -12.96 4.78
C LEU A 122 -12.65 -12.45 3.36
N ASP A 123 -13.58 -11.75 2.71
CA ASP A 123 -13.31 -11.10 1.41
C ASP A 123 -12.22 -10.03 1.50
N ALA A 124 -12.20 -9.25 2.58
CA ALA A 124 -11.19 -8.24 2.79
C ALA A 124 -9.82 -8.87 3.08
N ILE A 125 -9.77 -9.96 3.83
CA ILE A 125 -8.53 -10.71 4.08
C ILE A 125 -8.02 -11.34 2.77
N LYS A 126 -8.92 -11.91 1.96
CA LYS A 126 -8.59 -12.46 0.64
C LYS A 126 -8.04 -11.40 -0.30
N ALA A 127 -8.63 -10.21 -0.31
CA ALA A 127 -8.15 -9.09 -1.13
C ALA A 127 -6.73 -8.67 -0.72
N GLU A 128 -6.44 -8.62 0.59
CA GLU A 128 -5.11 -8.32 1.10
C GLU A 128 -4.11 -9.43 0.83
N LEU A 129 -4.53 -10.69 0.90
CA LEU A 129 -3.72 -11.84 0.49
C LEU A 129 -3.31 -11.72 -0.98
N ASN A 130 -4.27 -11.51 -1.88
CA ASN A 130 -3.99 -11.35 -3.31
C ASN A 130 -3.02 -10.18 -3.56
N ASN A 131 -3.23 -9.04 -2.90
CA ASN A 131 -2.33 -7.90 -3.00
C ASN A 131 -0.91 -8.22 -2.50
N LEU A 132 -0.79 -8.97 -1.39
CA LEU A 132 0.50 -9.41 -0.89
C LEU A 132 1.19 -10.36 -1.87
N VAL A 133 0.45 -11.31 -2.46
CA VAL A 133 0.96 -12.22 -3.50
C VAL A 133 1.47 -11.42 -4.70
N ASP A 134 0.70 -10.46 -5.19
CA ASP A 134 1.07 -9.62 -6.33
C ASP A 134 2.36 -8.83 -6.05
N LEU A 135 2.48 -8.23 -4.87
CA LEU A 135 3.68 -7.49 -4.45
C LEU A 135 4.91 -8.40 -4.33
N CYS A 136 4.75 -9.59 -3.74
CA CYS A 136 5.83 -10.56 -3.62
C CYS A 136 6.31 -11.05 -4.99
N GLN A 137 5.38 -11.38 -5.89
CA GLN A 137 5.72 -11.79 -7.25
C GLN A 137 6.39 -10.66 -8.03
N ALA A 138 5.92 -9.42 -7.86
CA ALA A 138 6.55 -8.23 -8.43
C ALA A 138 7.98 -8.00 -7.92
N ALA A 139 8.24 -8.30 -6.64
CA ALA A 139 9.58 -8.24 -6.06
C ALA A 139 10.50 -9.34 -6.60
N ILE A 140 10.00 -10.56 -6.72
CA ILE A 140 10.75 -11.69 -7.29
C ILE A 140 11.13 -11.43 -8.76
N ARG A 141 10.21 -10.87 -9.56
CA ARG A 141 10.51 -10.42 -10.94
C ARG A 141 11.53 -9.28 -10.98
N GLY A 142 11.53 -8.42 -9.97
CA GLY A 142 12.41 -7.27 -9.84
C GLY A 142 13.84 -7.55 -9.40
N ARG A 143 14.24 -8.82 -9.32
CA ARG A 143 15.59 -9.28 -8.94
C ARG A 143 16.72 -8.74 -9.84
N SER A 144 16.40 -8.15 -11.00
CA SER A 144 17.32 -7.65 -12.04
C SER A 144 18.02 -6.33 -11.73
#